data_AF-A0A4R4E2V1-F1
#
_entry.id   AF-A0A4R4E2V1-F1
#
_cell.length_a   1.000
_cell.length_b   1.000
_cell.length_c   1.000
_cell.angle_alpha   90.00
_cell.angle_beta   90.00
_cell.angle_gamma   90.00
#
_symmetry.space_group_name_H-M   'P 1'
#
loop_
_entity.id
_entity.type
_entity.pdbx_description
1 polymer ?
#
loop_
_entity_poly.entity_id
_entity_poly.type
_entity_poly.pdbx_seq_one_letter_code
_entity_poly.pdbx_strand_id
1 'polypeptide(L)'
;MKRLLTAILAITMILATFITAPALAETTNNDLVNKLVVLPTGDYNTKEANAMMDRLAKIPAPLLNKLVNKNLKVKLVNGQITDEPEFAQYKGVTPRGWENTGLTWDDVPGVSTNNVIVRIGYSKKGHGHNCQNLELHETMHAVDRMALNEISATAEFKELWKKEAKINYDGDGYVSVYPTEYFAEAASLYLLNDKTREGLKNDMPLTYDFMDKLFTNI
;
A
#
# COMPACT_ATOMS: atom_id res chain seq x y z
N MET A 1 32.12 -75.28 31.94
CA MET A 1 32.37 -74.83 33.33
C MET A 1 32.68 -73.33 33.32
N LYS A 2 32.11 -72.59 34.29
CA LYS A 2 32.23 -71.13 34.57
C LYS A 2 31.35 -70.23 33.67
N ARG A 3 30.13 -69.88 34.12
CA ARG A 3 29.71 -68.82 35.09
C ARG A 3 29.53 -67.47 34.35
N LEU A 4 28.29 -67.11 34.01
CA LEU A 4 27.36 -66.25 34.78
C LEU A 4 27.76 -64.77 34.73
N LEU A 5 26.95 -63.91 34.10
CA LEU A 5 26.43 -62.70 34.76
C LEU A 5 25.25 -62.11 33.98
N THR A 6 24.16 -61.96 34.72
CA THR A 6 22.91 -61.30 34.40
C THR A 6 23.12 -59.77 34.36
N ALA A 7 22.55 -59.09 33.36
CA ALA A 7 22.24 -57.66 33.44
C ALA A 7 20.91 -57.42 32.72
N ILE A 8 19.83 -57.28 33.49
CA ILE A 8 18.53 -56.86 32.97
C ILE A 8 18.56 -55.34 32.93
N LEU A 9 18.67 -54.77 31.74
CA LEU A 9 18.54 -53.34 31.50
C LEU A 9 17.05 -53.04 31.28
N ALA A 10 16.37 -52.53 32.31
CA ALA A 10 15.01 -52.03 32.18
C ALA A 10 15.04 -50.68 31.44
N ILE A 11 14.80 -50.70 30.13
CA ILE A 11 14.62 -49.49 29.32
C ILE A 11 13.15 -49.06 29.49
N THR A 12 12.92 -48.03 30.30
CA THR A 12 11.65 -47.31 30.31
C THR A 12 11.62 -46.35 29.13
N MET A 13 10.88 -46.71 28.07
CA MET A 13 10.54 -45.76 27.01
C MET A 13 9.53 -44.75 27.57
N ILE A 14 9.99 -43.53 27.83
CA ILE A 14 9.11 -42.38 28.00
C ILE A 14 8.68 -41.95 26.59
N LEU A 15 7.44 -42.27 26.20
CA LEU A 15 6.82 -41.67 25.03
C LEU A 15 6.56 -40.19 25.34
N ALA A 16 7.42 -39.31 24.84
CA ALA A 16 7.13 -37.89 24.78
C ALA A 16 6.10 -37.66 23.66
N THR A 17 4.84 -37.48 24.03
CA THR A 17 3.80 -37.00 23.12
C THR A 17 4.00 -35.50 22.91
N PHE A 18 4.66 -35.14 21.81
CA PHE A 18 4.69 -33.76 21.34
C PHE A 18 3.30 -33.38 20.84
N ILE A 19 2.50 -32.72 21.67
CA ILE A 19 1.33 -31.99 21.21
C ILE A 19 1.85 -30.78 20.45
N THR A 20 1.93 -30.87 19.12
CA THR A 20 2.17 -29.71 18.27
C THR A 20 0.99 -28.76 18.44
N ALA A 21 1.20 -27.62 19.09
CA ALA A 21 0.25 -26.52 19.00
C ALA A 21 0.05 -26.19 17.51
N PRO A 22 -1.18 -26.02 17.02
CA PRO A 22 -1.38 -25.60 15.65
C PRO A 22 -0.64 -24.27 15.46
N ALA A 23 0.26 -24.23 14.48
CA ALA A 23 0.86 -22.98 14.04
C ALA A 23 -0.28 -22.02 13.73
N LEU A 24 -0.29 -20.84 14.36
CA LEU A 24 -1.20 -19.77 13.94
C LEU A 24 -0.97 -19.57 12.44
N ALA A 25 -2.03 -19.71 11.63
CA ALA A 25 -1.93 -19.47 10.20
C ALA A 25 -1.38 -18.05 9.98
N GLU A 26 -0.23 -17.94 9.31
CA GLU A 26 0.29 -16.64 8.89
C GLU A 26 -0.79 -15.95 8.06
N THR A 27 -1.24 -14.77 8.50
CA THR A 27 -2.22 -14.00 7.76
C THR A 27 -1.58 -13.51 6.48
N THR A 28 -2.10 -13.92 5.33
CA THR A 28 -1.53 -13.54 4.04
C THR A 28 -1.83 -12.07 3.72
N ASN A 29 -1.06 -11.45 2.81
CA ASN A 29 -1.36 -10.10 2.33
C ASN A 29 -2.77 -10.01 1.75
N ASN A 30 -3.24 -11.06 1.06
CA ASN A 30 -4.60 -11.11 0.53
C ASN A 30 -5.65 -11.07 1.64
N ASP A 31 -5.43 -11.75 2.76
CA ASP A 31 -6.33 -11.69 3.91
C ASP A 31 -6.36 -10.30 4.55
N LEU A 32 -5.22 -9.60 4.58
CA LEU A 32 -5.16 -8.22 5.07
C LEU A 32 -5.87 -7.24 4.14
N VAL A 33 -5.65 -7.37 2.83
CA VAL A 33 -6.35 -6.57 1.82
C VAL A 33 -7.86 -6.83 1.90
N ASN A 34 -8.31 -8.07 2.08
CA ASN A 34 -9.73 -8.40 2.25
C ASN A 34 -10.36 -7.75 3.49
N LYS A 35 -9.59 -7.54 4.57
CA LYS A 35 -10.05 -6.82 5.77
C LYS A 35 -10.06 -5.30 5.59
N LEU A 36 -9.20 -4.79 4.71
CA LEU A 36 -9.00 -3.38 4.45
C LEU A 36 -9.96 -2.83 3.40
N VAL A 37 -10.23 -3.62 2.35
CA VAL A 37 -10.98 -3.20 1.18
C VAL A 37 -12.48 -3.33 1.41
N VAL A 38 -13.22 -2.29 1.03
CA VAL A 38 -14.68 -2.28 0.95
C VAL A 38 -15.06 -2.20 -0.52
N LEU A 39 -15.78 -3.21 -1.00
CA LEU A 39 -16.29 -3.27 -2.36
C LEU A 39 -17.65 -2.57 -2.45
N PRO A 40 -18.02 -2.02 -3.62
CA PRO A 40 -19.27 -1.32 -3.77
C PRO A 40 -20.44 -2.31 -3.79
N THR A 41 -21.62 -1.83 -3.41
CA THR A 41 -22.87 -2.60 -3.57
C THR A 41 -23.37 -2.54 -5.02
N GLY A 42 -24.02 -3.60 -5.50
CA GLY A 42 -24.58 -3.65 -6.85
C GLY A 42 -23.57 -4.11 -7.90
N ASP A 43 -23.81 -3.74 -9.16
CA ASP A 43 -22.97 -4.15 -10.28
C ASP A 43 -21.71 -3.29 -10.40
N TYR A 44 -20.57 -3.96 -10.53
CA TYR A 44 -19.26 -3.35 -10.80
C TYR A 44 -18.37 -4.34 -11.55
N ASN A 45 -17.26 -3.85 -12.08
CA ASN A 45 -16.26 -4.72 -12.73
C ASN A 45 -15.46 -5.50 -11.69
N THR A 46 -15.94 -6.69 -11.32
CA THR A 46 -15.31 -7.58 -10.33
C THR A 46 -13.90 -7.99 -10.71
N LYS A 47 -13.65 -8.21 -12.01
CA LYS A 47 -12.32 -8.57 -12.50
C LYS A 47 -11.31 -7.45 -12.25
N GLU A 48 -11.70 -6.20 -12.52
CA GLU A 48 -10.82 -5.06 -12.26
C GLU A 48 -10.66 -4.79 -10.76
N ALA A 49 -11.74 -4.91 -9.97
CA ALA A 49 -11.65 -4.77 -8.52
C ALA A 49 -10.66 -5.79 -7.90
N ASN A 50 -10.72 -7.06 -8.33
CA ASN A 50 -9.74 -8.07 -7.91
C ASN A 50 -8.32 -7.70 -8.34
N ALA A 51 -8.14 -7.21 -9.57
CA ALA A 51 -6.83 -6.77 -10.04
C ALA A 51 -6.27 -5.58 -9.25
N MET A 52 -7.11 -4.66 -8.77
CA MET A 52 -6.72 -3.58 -7.85
C MET A 52 -6.30 -4.15 -6.50
N MET A 53 -7.06 -5.10 -5.95
CA MET A 53 -6.72 -5.79 -4.70
C MET A 53 -5.39 -6.55 -4.80
N ASP A 54 -5.13 -7.22 -5.92
CA ASP A 54 -3.85 -7.91 -6.18
C ASP A 54 -2.67 -6.92 -6.22
N ARG A 55 -2.88 -5.69 -6.68
CA ARG A 55 -1.86 -4.63 -6.65
C ARG A 55 -1.64 -4.11 -5.24
N LEU A 56 -2.71 -3.89 -4.46
CA LEU A 56 -2.62 -3.52 -3.04
C LEU A 56 -1.93 -4.60 -2.21
N ALA A 57 -2.10 -5.88 -2.56
CA ALA A 57 -1.45 -7.01 -1.88
C ALA A 57 0.08 -7.02 -2.04
N LYS A 58 0.66 -6.13 -2.87
CA LYS A 58 2.11 -5.92 -2.97
C LYS A 58 2.66 -5.05 -1.84
N ILE A 59 1.81 -4.33 -1.12
CA ILE A 59 2.21 -3.57 0.07
C ILE A 59 2.67 -4.57 1.15
N PRO A 60 3.81 -4.34 1.80
CA PRO A 60 4.31 -5.23 2.86
C PRO A 60 3.29 -5.48 3.99
N ALA A 61 3.20 -6.75 4.42
CA ALA A 61 2.23 -7.19 5.43
C ALA A 61 2.22 -6.36 6.73
N PRO A 62 3.38 -5.95 7.29
CA PRO A 62 3.40 -5.13 8.50
C PRO A 62 2.70 -3.78 8.34
N LEU A 63 2.77 -3.18 7.14
CA LEU A 63 2.09 -1.91 6.84
C LEU A 63 0.59 -2.12 6.67
N LEU A 64 0.18 -3.13 5.90
CA LEU A 64 -1.23 -3.51 5.75
C LEU A 64 -1.88 -3.78 7.12
N ASN A 65 -1.19 -4.52 8.00
CA ASN A 65 -1.63 -4.78 9.37
C ASN A 65 -1.81 -3.49 10.18
N LYS A 66 -0.89 -2.54 10.09
CA LYS A 66 -1.02 -1.24 10.78
C LYS A 66 -2.26 -0.47 10.29
N LEU A 67 -2.54 -0.50 8.98
CA LEU A 67 -3.74 0.14 8.42
C LEU A 67 -5.03 -0.53 8.92
N VAL A 68 -5.09 -1.87 8.90
CA VAL A 68 -6.21 -2.66 9.43
C VAL A 68 -6.43 -2.36 10.92
N ASN A 69 -5.37 -2.35 11.72
CA ASN A 69 -5.44 -2.06 13.17
C ASN A 69 -5.90 -0.63 13.47
N LYS A 70 -5.66 0.31 12.55
CA LYS A 70 -6.17 1.69 12.65
C LYS A 70 -7.54 1.86 12.02
N ASN A 71 -8.19 0.76 11.64
CA ASN A 71 -9.51 0.71 11.03
C ASN A 71 -9.64 1.58 9.77
N LEU A 72 -8.55 1.76 9.01
CA LEU A 72 -8.61 2.37 7.68
C LEU A 72 -9.51 1.51 6.78
N LYS A 73 -10.25 2.15 5.86
CA LYS A 73 -10.89 1.47 4.74
C LYS A 73 -10.32 1.97 3.41
N VAL A 74 -10.11 1.04 2.49
CA VAL A 74 -9.89 1.32 1.07
C VAL A 74 -11.17 0.99 0.32
N LYS A 75 -11.97 2.01 0.01
CA LYS A 75 -13.27 1.89 -0.64
C LYS A 75 -13.06 1.90 -2.15
N LEU A 76 -13.32 0.76 -2.79
CA LEU A 76 -13.39 0.69 -4.25
C LEU A 76 -14.80 1.11 -4.67
N VAL A 77 -14.91 2.11 -5.54
CA VAL A 77 -16.21 2.68 -5.92
C VAL A 77 -16.42 2.62 -7.43
N ASN A 78 -17.69 2.51 -7.86
CA ASN A 78 -18.05 2.49 -9.28
C ASN A 78 -18.37 3.91 -9.82
N GLY A 79 -18.81 4.80 -8.92
CA GLY A 79 -19.26 6.18 -9.22
C GLY A 79 -18.18 7.24 -8.98
N GLN A 80 -18.63 8.48 -8.75
CA GLN A 80 -17.75 9.59 -8.38
C GLN A 80 -17.33 9.43 -6.91
N ILE A 81 -16.14 9.88 -6.54
CA ILE A 81 -15.72 9.82 -5.12
C ILE A 81 -16.62 10.70 -4.24
N THR A 82 -17.23 11.75 -4.81
CA THR A 82 -18.17 12.67 -4.14
C THR A 82 -19.58 12.09 -3.97
N ASP A 83 -19.85 10.89 -4.48
CA ASP A 83 -21.09 10.16 -4.14
C ASP A 83 -20.97 9.42 -2.79
N GLU A 84 -19.74 9.26 -2.27
CA GLU A 84 -19.52 8.67 -0.96
C GLU A 84 -19.90 9.65 0.16
N PRO A 85 -20.64 9.22 1.20
CA PRO A 85 -21.15 10.11 2.24
C PRO A 85 -20.09 10.97 2.92
N GLU A 86 -18.90 10.41 3.15
CA GLU A 86 -17.79 11.13 3.78
C GLU A 86 -17.15 12.21 2.90
N PHE A 87 -17.39 12.19 1.58
CA PHE A 87 -16.79 13.10 0.61
C PHE A 87 -17.83 13.95 -0.16
N ALA A 88 -19.12 13.74 0.09
CA ALA A 88 -20.23 14.44 -0.57
C ALA A 88 -20.20 15.97 -0.44
N GLN A 89 -19.58 16.49 0.63
CA GLN A 89 -19.37 17.94 0.82
C GLN A 89 -18.55 18.61 -0.30
N TYR A 90 -17.82 17.83 -1.10
CA TYR A 90 -17.02 18.32 -2.22
C TYR A 90 -17.73 18.21 -3.58
N LYS A 91 -18.99 17.77 -3.61
CA LYS A 91 -19.73 17.61 -4.87
C LYS A 91 -19.85 18.93 -5.62
N GLY A 92 -19.40 18.95 -6.87
CA GLY A 92 -19.34 20.15 -7.72
C GLY A 92 -18.32 21.22 -7.25
N VAL A 93 -17.48 20.95 -6.26
CA VAL A 93 -16.47 21.89 -5.75
C VAL A 93 -15.19 21.78 -6.59
N THR A 94 -14.67 22.91 -7.07
CA THR A 94 -13.38 22.96 -7.77
C THR A 94 -12.21 22.86 -6.77
N PRO A 95 -11.27 21.90 -6.94
CA PRO A 95 -10.06 21.84 -6.14
C PRO A 95 -9.21 23.09 -6.30
N ARG A 96 -8.45 23.44 -5.25
CA ARG A 96 -7.48 24.54 -5.34
C ARG A 96 -6.44 24.23 -6.43
N GLY A 97 -6.17 25.20 -7.30
CA GLY A 97 -5.25 25.05 -8.42
C GLY A 97 -5.89 24.50 -9.70
N TRP A 98 -7.18 24.17 -9.67
CA TRP A 98 -7.97 23.72 -10.83
C TRP A 98 -8.91 24.81 -11.35
N GLU A 99 -8.74 26.05 -10.90
CA GLU A 99 -9.53 27.17 -11.35
C GLU A 99 -9.44 27.31 -12.89
N ASN A 100 -10.57 27.55 -13.53
CA ASN A 100 -10.72 27.67 -15.00
C ASN A 100 -10.54 26.37 -15.82
N THR A 101 -10.32 25.22 -15.19
CA THR A 101 -10.32 23.92 -15.90
C THR A 101 -11.73 23.43 -16.24
N GLY A 102 -12.74 23.91 -15.51
CA GLY A 102 -14.11 23.39 -15.57
C GLY A 102 -14.31 22.07 -14.81
N LEU A 103 -13.24 21.52 -14.23
CA LEU A 103 -13.25 20.28 -13.47
C LEU A 103 -13.52 20.53 -11.98
N THR A 104 -14.03 19.50 -11.31
CA THR A 104 -14.37 19.50 -9.89
C THR A 104 -13.86 18.25 -9.20
N TRP A 105 -14.05 18.14 -7.88
CA TRP A 105 -13.80 16.89 -7.14
C TRP A 105 -14.61 15.70 -7.66
N ASP A 106 -15.68 15.94 -8.42
CA ASP A 106 -16.46 14.89 -9.10
C ASP A 106 -15.64 14.17 -10.19
N ASP A 107 -14.62 14.84 -10.72
CA ASP A 107 -13.74 14.33 -11.78
C ASP A 107 -12.49 13.63 -11.22
N VAL A 108 -12.19 13.80 -9.94
CA VAL A 108 -11.03 13.21 -9.27
C VAL A 108 -11.30 11.72 -9.00
N PRO A 109 -10.42 10.80 -9.45
CA PRO A 109 -10.72 9.38 -9.36
C PRO A 109 -10.30 8.71 -8.06
N GLY A 110 -9.51 9.38 -7.22
CA GLY A 110 -9.06 8.84 -5.94
C GLY A 110 -8.72 9.93 -4.94
N VAL A 111 -8.83 9.59 -3.65
CA VAL A 111 -8.42 10.47 -2.57
C VAL A 111 -8.02 9.67 -1.33
N SER A 112 -7.04 10.19 -0.60
CA SER A 112 -6.62 9.70 0.72
C SER A 112 -6.94 10.73 1.81
N THR A 113 -7.98 10.47 2.61
CA THR A 113 -8.35 11.31 3.78
C THR A 113 -8.47 10.44 5.04
N ASN A 114 -9.61 10.37 5.73
CA ASN A 114 -9.78 9.41 6.82
C ASN A 114 -9.88 7.97 6.32
N ASN A 115 -10.39 7.80 5.11
CA ASN A 115 -10.38 6.57 4.31
C ASN A 115 -9.69 6.85 2.97
N VAL A 116 -9.33 5.78 2.28
CA VAL A 116 -8.94 5.83 0.87
C VAL A 116 -10.17 5.52 0.04
N ILE A 117 -10.49 6.34 -0.95
CA ILE A 117 -11.57 6.11 -1.92
C ILE A 117 -10.96 6.11 -3.30
N VAL A 118 -11.21 5.07 -4.10
CA VAL A 118 -10.63 4.94 -5.44
C VAL A 118 -11.61 4.30 -6.41
N ARG A 119 -11.71 4.88 -7.62
CA ARG A 119 -12.63 4.44 -8.66
C ARG A 119 -12.12 3.19 -9.37
N ILE A 120 -12.98 2.18 -9.49
CA ILE A 120 -12.69 0.95 -10.23
C ILE A 120 -12.49 1.28 -11.71
N GLY A 121 -11.39 0.79 -12.30
CA GLY A 121 -11.05 1.03 -13.70
C GLY A 121 -10.22 2.29 -13.96
N TYR A 122 -9.94 3.09 -12.94
CA TYR A 122 -9.14 4.30 -13.03
C TYR A 122 -7.71 4.10 -12.52
N SER A 123 -7.23 2.85 -12.43
CA SER A 123 -5.93 2.55 -11.83
C SER A 123 -4.72 3.06 -12.59
N LYS A 124 -4.82 3.32 -13.89
CA LYS A 124 -3.68 3.62 -14.74
C LYS A 124 -3.54 5.12 -14.97
N LYS A 125 -2.30 5.60 -14.96
CA LYS A 125 -1.93 6.95 -15.41
C LYS A 125 -2.71 7.38 -16.66
N GLY A 126 -3.24 8.61 -16.64
CA GLY A 126 -4.03 9.19 -17.73
C GLY A 126 -5.55 8.94 -17.60
N HIS A 127 -6.01 8.19 -16.61
CA HIS A 127 -7.45 8.01 -16.33
C HIS A 127 -7.89 9.03 -15.28
N GLY A 128 -7.82 10.33 -15.59
CA GLY A 128 -8.22 11.41 -14.66
C GLY A 128 -7.21 11.73 -13.54
N HIS A 129 -6.04 11.09 -13.55
CA HIS A 129 -4.93 11.36 -12.64
C HIS A 129 -3.58 11.10 -13.34
N ASN A 130 -2.48 11.58 -12.75
CA ASN A 130 -1.15 11.48 -13.34
C ASN A 130 -0.19 10.50 -12.61
N CYS A 131 -0.63 9.90 -11.50
CA CYS A 131 0.14 8.86 -10.79
C CYS A 131 0.22 7.55 -11.58
N GLN A 132 1.28 6.77 -11.37
CA GLN A 132 1.52 5.53 -12.11
C GLN A 132 0.51 4.43 -11.80
N ASN A 133 0.08 4.34 -10.54
CA ASN A 133 -1.03 3.49 -10.11
C ASN A 133 -1.87 4.16 -9.02
N LEU A 134 -3.16 4.33 -9.26
CA LEU A 134 -4.04 5.11 -8.39
C LEU A 134 -4.16 4.53 -6.98
N GLU A 135 -4.59 3.28 -6.85
CA GLU A 135 -4.84 2.66 -5.56
C GLU A 135 -3.59 2.49 -4.71
N LEU A 136 -2.42 2.23 -5.31
CA LEU A 136 -1.16 2.27 -4.59
C LEU A 136 -0.83 3.68 -4.13
N HIS A 137 -0.96 4.68 -5.00
CA HIS A 137 -0.64 6.08 -4.66
C HIS A 137 -1.48 6.58 -3.48
N GLU A 138 -2.80 6.44 -3.56
CA GLU A 138 -3.70 6.90 -2.49
C GLU A 138 -3.51 6.10 -1.19
N THR A 139 -3.21 4.80 -1.29
CA THR A 139 -2.93 3.98 -0.11
C THR A 139 -1.58 4.33 0.51
N MET A 140 -0.58 4.73 -0.29
CA MET A 140 0.72 5.13 0.23
C MET A 140 0.67 6.46 1.00
N HIS A 141 -0.23 7.38 0.64
CA HIS A 141 -0.55 8.54 1.49
C HIS A 141 -1.10 8.12 2.86
N ALA A 142 -1.93 7.07 2.91
CA ALA A 142 -2.44 6.54 4.17
C ALA A 142 -1.34 5.81 4.97
N VAL A 143 -0.47 5.04 4.30
CA VAL A 143 0.70 4.39 4.92
C VAL A 143 1.64 5.42 5.54
N ASP A 144 1.97 6.48 4.82
CA ASP A 144 2.84 7.57 5.30
C ASP A 144 2.33 8.10 6.65
N ARG A 145 1.09 8.58 6.67
CA ARG A 145 0.47 9.20 7.85
C ARG A 145 0.18 8.21 8.97
N MET A 146 -0.31 7.01 8.66
CA MET A 146 -0.88 6.11 9.67
C MET A 146 0.08 5.01 10.12
N ALA A 147 1.00 4.56 9.26
CA ALA A 147 1.87 3.42 9.53
C ALA A 147 3.36 3.79 9.72
N LEU A 148 3.77 4.94 9.17
CA LEU A 148 5.17 5.39 9.12
C LEU A 148 5.42 6.73 9.82
N ASN A 149 4.41 7.30 10.49
CA ASN A 149 4.51 8.56 11.25
C ASN A 149 5.01 9.73 10.40
N GLU A 150 4.42 9.92 9.21
CA GLU A 150 4.74 11.01 8.28
C GLU A 150 6.23 11.00 7.88
N ILE A 151 6.71 9.83 7.42
CA ILE A 151 8.10 9.65 7.02
C ILE A 151 8.49 10.62 5.90
N SER A 152 7.53 10.99 5.03
CA SER A 152 7.74 11.99 3.98
C SER A 152 8.05 13.40 4.52
N ALA A 153 7.66 13.69 5.77
CA ALA A 153 7.90 14.97 6.43
C ALA A 153 9.26 15.04 7.14
N THR A 154 9.98 13.92 7.28
CA THR A 154 11.28 13.86 7.95
C THR A 154 12.36 14.63 7.21
N ALA A 155 13.39 15.08 7.93
CA ALA A 155 14.51 15.77 7.33
C ALA A 155 15.27 14.88 6.34
N GLU A 156 15.47 13.60 6.67
CA GLU A 156 16.11 12.61 5.79
C GLU A 156 15.38 12.52 4.44
N PHE A 157 14.06 12.31 4.46
CA PHE A 157 13.29 12.20 3.22
C PHE A 157 13.24 13.52 2.44
N LYS A 158 13.10 14.67 3.11
CA LYS A 158 13.08 15.99 2.45
C LYS A 158 14.41 16.30 1.75
N GLU A 159 15.54 15.96 2.34
CA GLU A 159 16.85 16.17 1.71
C GLU A 159 17.06 15.25 0.50
N LEU A 160 16.52 14.04 0.54
CA LEU A 160 16.48 13.13 -0.61
C LEU A 160 15.55 13.66 -1.71
N TRP A 161 14.32 14.03 -1.37
CA TRP A 161 13.32 14.59 -2.28
C TRP A 161 13.85 15.80 -3.06
N LYS A 162 14.54 16.74 -2.39
CA LYS A 162 15.16 17.90 -3.04
C LYS A 162 16.18 17.54 -4.12
N LYS A 163 16.85 16.39 -3.99
CA LYS A 163 17.89 15.95 -4.94
C LYS A 163 17.29 15.27 -6.16
N GLU A 164 16.22 14.47 -5.99
CA GLU A 164 15.78 13.54 -7.03
C GLU A 164 14.38 13.77 -7.57
N ALA A 165 13.52 14.52 -6.88
CA ALA A 165 12.14 14.70 -7.33
C ALA A 165 12.02 15.37 -8.71
N LYS A 166 12.94 16.28 -9.02
CA LYS A 166 12.96 16.95 -10.33
C LYS A 166 13.49 16.08 -11.46
N ILE A 167 14.01 14.88 -11.21
CA ILE A 167 14.55 14.05 -12.30
C ILE A 167 13.41 13.63 -13.25
N ASN A 168 12.31 13.13 -12.69
CA ASN A 168 11.15 12.67 -13.47
C ASN A 168 9.92 13.57 -13.35
N TYR A 169 9.94 14.57 -12.45
CA TYR A 169 8.78 15.40 -12.17
C TYR A 169 9.06 16.91 -12.29
N ASP A 170 10.16 17.33 -12.95
CA ASP A 170 10.44 18.76 -13.10
C ASP A 170 9.27 19.52 -13.75
N GLY A 171 8.92 20.65 -13.16
CA GLY A 171 7.86 21.53 -13.66
C GLY A 171 6.43 21.01 -13.52
N ASP A 172 6.20 19.87 -12.86
CA ASP A 172 4.85 19.29 -12.74
C ASP A 172 3.93 20.05 -11.77
N GLY A 173 4.50 20.90 -10.91
CA GLY A 173 3.76 21.68 -9.91
C GLY A 173 3.14 20.84 -8.79
N TYR A 174 3.47 19.54 -8.68
CA TYR A 174 2.81 18.59 -7.80
C TYR A 174 3.81 17.68 -7.10
N VAL A 175 4.29 16.62 -7.76
CA VAL A 175 5.26 15.67 -7.20
C VAL A 175 6.61 16.34 -6.92
N SER A 176 7.04 17.27 -7.77
CA SER A 176 8.27 18.04 -7.55
C SER A 176 8.16 19.15 -6.49
N VAL A 177 6.94 19.43 -6.00
CA VAL A 177 6.64 20.53 -5.06
C VAL A 177 6.29 20.02 -3.67
N TYR A 178 5.67 18.84 -3.57
CA TYR A 178 5.21 18.28 -2.31
C TYR A 178 5.91 16.95 -2.00
N PRO A 179 6.70 16.86 -0.90
CA PRO A 179 7.38 15.62 -0.54
C PRO A 179 6.42 14.46 -0.23
N THR A 180 5.21 14.75 0.24
CA THR A 180 4.15 13.75 0.45
C THR A 180 3.74 13.09 -0.86
N GLU A 181 3.53 13.87 -1.92
CA GLU A 181 3.19 13.36 -3.26
C GLU A 181 4.35 12.56 -3.87
N TYR A 182 5.58 13.03 -3.67
CA TYR A 182 6.77 12.28 -4.08
C TYR A 182 6.90 10.94 -3.38
N PHE A 183 6.68 10.90 -2.07
CA PHE A 183 6.68 9.64 -1.32
C PHE A 183 5.64 8.67 -1.86
N ALA A 184 4.39 9.11 -2.01
CA ALA A 184 3.30 8.26 -2.49
C ALA A 184 3.56 7.71 -3.90
N GLU A 185 4.05 8.57 -4.81
CA GLU A 185 4.36 8.16 -6.17
C GLU A 185 5.58 7.24 -6.25
N ALA A 186 6.69 7.58 -5.60
CA ALA A 186 7.90 6.76 -5.61
C ALA A 186 7.68 5.39 -4.95
N ALA A 187 6.93 5.32 -3.85
CA ALA A 187 6.54 4.05 -3.25
C ALA A 187 5.66 3.22 -4.20
N SER A 188 4.76 3.86 -4.94
CA SER A 188 3.94 3.19 -5.96
C SER A 188 4.80 2.62 -7.09
N LEU A 189 5.79 3.36 -7.58
CA LEU A 189 6.75 2.87 -8.58
C LEU A 189 7.53 1.65 -8.06
N TYR A 190 7.98 1.69 -6.81
CA TYR A 190 8.71 0.59 -6.19
C TYR A 190 7.85 -0.69 -6.06
N LEU A 191 6.59 -0.56 -5.68
CA LEU A 191 5.72 -1.71 -5.38
C LEU A 191 4.99 -2.27 -6.61
N LEU A 192 4.74 -1.46 -7.64
CA LEU A 192 3.81 -1.84 -8.72
C LEU A 192 4.29 -3.04 -9.54
N ASN A 193 5.51 -3.02 -10.08
CA ASN A 193 6.12 -4.14 -10.81
C ASN A 193 7.62 -3.92 -11.00
N ASP A 194 8.32 -4.96 -11.47
CA ASP A 194 9.77 -4.93 -11.67
C ASP A 194 10.22 -3.82 -12.64
N LYS A 195 9.44 -3.55 -13.70
CA LYS A 195 9.79 -2.51 -14.68
C LYS A 195 9.76 -1.11 -14.05
N THR A 196 8.74 -0.78 -13.26
CA THR A 196 8.67 0.53 -12.59
C THR A 196 9.70 0.66 -11.49
N ARG A 197 9.99 -0.44 -10.78
CA ARG A 197 11.03 -0.50 -9.76
C ARG A 197 12.43 -0.31 -10.36
N GLU A 198 12.71 -0.95 -11.49
CA GLU A 198 13.98 -0.78 -12.22
C GLU A 198 14.13 0.65 -12.76
N GLY A 199 13.05 1.24 -13.30
CA GLY A 199 13.03 2.65 -13.68
C GLY A 199 13.34 3.57 -12.49
N LEU A 200 12.71 3.36 -11.33
CA LEU A 200 13.01 4.10 -10.11
C LEU A 200 14.49 3.98 -9.72
N LYS A 201 15.08 2.78 -9.80
CA LYS A 201 16.49 2.54 -9.50
C LYS A 201 17.44 3.29 -10.42
N ASN A 202 17.13 3.32 -11.71
CA ASN A 202 17.99 3.95 -12.71
C ASN A 202 17.91 5.47 -12.67
N ASP A 203 16.70 6.01 -12.50
CA ASP A 203 16.46 7.45 -12.59
C ASP A 203 16.68 8.15 -11.23
N MET A 204 16.29 7.53 -10.12
CA MET A 204 16.28 8.12 -8.77
C MET A 204 16.88 7.13 -7.75
N PRO A 205 18.19 6.80 -7.87
CA PRO A 205 18.81 5.74 -7.08
C PRO A 205 18.79 5.98 -5.57
N LEU A 206 18.88 7.22 -5.08
CA LEU A 206 18.79 7.49 -3.63
C LEU A 206 17.39 7.17 -3.10
N THR A 207 16.37 7.49 -3.88
CA THR A 207 14.97 7.19 -3.60
C THR A 207 14.72 5.69 -3.65
N TYR A 208 15.27 5.00 -4.64
CA TYR A 208 15.22 3.54 -4.67
C TYR A 208 15.83 2.93 -3.41
N ASP A 209 17.05 3.34 -3.03
CA ASP A 209 17.74 2.79 -1.85
C ASP A 209 16.96 3.08 -0.56
N PHE A 210 16.35 4.26 -0.47
CA PHE A 210 15.47 4.61 0.65
C PHE A 210 14.25 3.70 0.72
N MET A 211 13.54 3.49 -0.40
CA MET A 211 12.36 2.62 -0.46
C MET A 211 12.72 1.16 -0.19
N ASP A 212 13.85 0.69 -0.73
CA ASP A 212 14.35 -0.66 -0.54
C ASP A 212 14.66 -0.93 0.94
N LYS A 213 15.39 -0.01 1.58
CA LYS A 213 15.67 -0.05 3.01
C LYS A 213 14.38 0.02 3.83
N LEU A 214 13.43 0.86 3.45
CA LEU A 214 12.17 1.03 4.15
C LEU A 214 11.33 -0.26 4.11
N PHE A 215 11.17 -0.86 2.93
CA PHE A 215 10.29 -2.03 2.75
C PHE A 215 10.94 -3.36 3.11
N THR A 216 12.27 -3.43 3.21
CA THR A 216 12.99 -4.63 3.66
C THR A 216 13.16 -4.70 5.18
N ASN A 217 13.15 -3.57 5.91
CA ASN A 217 13.42 -3.53 7.36
C ASN A 217 12.17 -3.41 8.24
N ILE A 218 10.98 -3.60 7.68
CA ILE A 218 9.69 -3.46 8.38
C ILE A 218 9.05 -4.79 8.74
#